data_AF-A0AAU7DWV4-F1
#
_entry.id   AF-A0AAU7DWV4-F1
#
_cell.length_a   1.000
_cell.length_b   1.000
_cell.length_c   1.000
_cell.angle_alpha   90.00
_cell.angle_beta   90.00
_cell.angle_gamma   90.00
#
_symmetry.space_group_name_H-M   'P 1'
#
loop_
_entity.id
_entity.type
_entity.pdbx_description
1 polymer ?
#
loop_
_entity_poly.entity_id
_entity_poly.type
_entity_poly.pdbx_seq_one_letter_code
_entity_poly.pdbx_strand_id
1 'polypeptide(L)'
;MHATSAHQPPGLAAGADGVALRARPKPHTPAPPQQATTRAQLHRELRESAAAIPVPLRPESVPSTAGMPAVSSDIGTRLQAVQATGKQLLQEPTIPELMWLEEMRLHLHHPADPAPDGAALSSRFDEFCTAWHQYARRNRWDPTYAVTSLGIGLGDLLVSLLPHGRWMVSKTQESTVFAVRDDSKRVTFLPLDAVARRWDGQQLRWIEAFIDQAVNTDITGQIWSPPPVQ
;
A
#
# COMPACT_ATOMS: atom_id res chain seq x y z
N MET A 1 -64.88 23.21 23.20
CA MET A 1 -63.84 23.58 22.21
C MET A 1 -63.34 22.28 21.56
N HIS A 2 -63.52 22.17 20.24
CA HIS A 2 -63.09 21.08 19.30
C HIS A 2 -63.60 19.66 19.64
N ALA A 3 -64.60 19.03 19.02
CA ALA A 3 -65.07 18.87 17.63
C ALA A 3 -64.06 18.17 16.70
N THR A 4 -64.42 16.97 16.19
CA THR A 4 -64.34 16.45 14.79
C THR A 4 -64.39 14.91 14.83
N SER A 5 -65.57 14.27 14.71
CA SER A 5 -66.24 13.80 13.47
C SER A 5 -65.54 12.66 12.74
N ALA A 6 -66.12 11.45 12.88
CA ALA A 6 -65.91 10.30 12.02
C ALA A 6 -66.84 10.38 10.79
N HIS A 7 -66.30 10.10 9.60
CA HIS A 7 -67.08 9.98 8.38
C HIS A 7 -66.51 8.87 7.47
N GLN A 8 -67.28 7.80 7.35
CA GLN A 8 -67.39 6.87 6.21
C GLN A 8 -68.83 7.13 5.67
N PRO A 9 -69.25 6.89 4.40
CA PRO A 9 -68.81 5.92 3.39
C PRO A 9 -68.93 6.47 1.93
N PRO A 10 -69.53 5.79 0.91
CA PRO A 10 -69.07 4.65 0.08
C PRO A 10 -69.01 5.00 -1.44
N GLY A 11 -68.68 4.01 -2.27
CA GLY A 11 -69.32 3.86 -3.59
C GLY A 11 -68.45 4.17 -4.81
N LEU A 12 -67.81 3.14 -5.38
CA LEU A 12 -67.25 3.16 -6.73
C LEU A 12 -68.25 2.51 -7.67
N ALA A 13 -68.91 3.34 -8.48
CA ALA A 13 -69.72 2.95 -9.64
C ALA A 13 -68.94 3.21 -10.93
N ALA A 14 -69.23 2.38 -11.92
CA ALA A 14 -68.65 2.31 -13.25
C ALA A 14 -68.89 3.57 -14.11
N GLY A 15 -68.03 3.78 -15.12
CA GLY A 15 -68.36 4.68 -16.23
C GLY A 15 -67.19 5.08 -17.15
N ALA A 16 -67.14 4.42 -18.32
CA ALA A 16 -66.89 4.97 -19.65
C ALA A 16 -65.52 5.59 -20.05
N ASP A 17 -64.92 4.93 -21.05
CA ASP A 17 -64.48 5.43 -22.35
C ASP A 17 -63.71 6.76 -22.45
N GLY A 18 -62.44 6.63 -22.85
CA GLY A 18 -61.60 7.72 -23.32
C GLY A 18 -60.44 7.19 -24.16
N VAL A 19 -60.72 6.91 -25.44
CA VAL A 19 -59.73 6.61 -26.47
C VAL A 19 -58.82 7.83 -26.66
N ALA A 20 -57.55 7.71 -26.24
CA ALA A 20 -56.50 8.67 -26.59
C ALA A 20 -55.33 7.90 -27.24
N LEU A 21 -55.19 8.08 -28.56
CA LEU A 21 -54.02 7.70 -29.34
C LEU A 21 -52.77 8.29 -28.68
N ARG A 22 -51.98 7.46 -27.98
CA ARG A 22 -50.61 7.79 -27.62
C ARG A 22 -49.66 7.28 -28.69
N ALA A 23 -48.84 8.21 -29.18
CA ALA A 23 -47.81 8.00 -30.18
C ALA A 23 -46.92 6.79 -29.84
N ARG A 24 -46.63 5.97 -30.86
CA ARG A 24 -45.66 4.88 -30.79
C ARG A 24 -44.30 5.41 -30.32
N PRO A 25 -43.70 4.87 -29.26
CA PRO A 25 -42.29 5.12 -28.96
C PRO A 25 -41.43 4.54 -30.08
N LYS A 26 -40.44 5.32 -30.53
CA LYS A 26 -39.42 4.86 -31.48
C LYS A 26 -38.70 3.62 -30.90
N PRO A 27 -38.38 2.59 -31.71
CA PRO A 27 -37.64 1.44 -31.22
C PRO A 27 -36.27 1.89 -30.70
N HIS A 28 -36.05 1.70 -29.40
CA HIS A 28 -34.71 1.82 -28.82
C HIS A 28 -33.87 0.68 -29.41
N THR A 29 -32.89 1.03 -30.22
CA THR A 29 -31.77 0.13 -30.54
C THR A 29 -31.09 -0.23 -29.23
N PRO A 30 -31.06 -1.52 -28.82
CA PRO A 30 -30.34 -1.91 -27.61
C PRO A 30 -28.85 -1.62 -27.81
N ALA A 31 -28.25 -0.94 -26.84
CA ALA A 31 -26.81 -0.78 -26.77
C ALA A 31 -26.15 -2.18 -26.81
N PRO A 32 -25.02 -2.34 -27.52
CA PRO A 32 -24.34 -3.62 -27.57
C PRO A 32 -23.99 -4.08 -26.14
N PRO A 33 -24.10 -5.38 -25.83
CA PRO A 33 -23.75 -5.89 -24.52
C PRO A 33 -22.29 -5.53 -24.25
N GLN A 34 -22.05 -4.71 -23.22
CA GLN A 34 -20.72 -4.54 -22.65
C GLN A 34 -20.27 -5.93 -22.21
N GLN A 35 -19.29 -6.47 -22.92
CA GLN A 35 -18.77 -7.81 -22.71
C GLN A 35 -18.31 -7.90 -21.26
N ALA A 36 -18.98 -8.72 -20.47
CA ALA A 36 -18.49 -9.11 -19.16
C ALA A 36 -17.17 -9.84 -19.41
N THR A 37 -16.05 -9.14 -19.27
CA THR A 37 -14.72 -9.70 -19.44
C THR A 37 -14.60 -10.83 -18.43
N THR A 38 -14.61 -12.06 -18.93
CA THR A 38 -14.55 -13.23 -18.06
C THR A 38 -13.23 -13.18 -17.28
N ARG A 39 -13.22 -13.63 -16.03
CA ARG A 39 -12.01 -13.69 -15.18
C ARG A 39 -10.81 -14.33 -15.90
N ALA A 40 -11.07 -15.31 -16.76
CA ALA A 40 -10.04 -15.97 -17.58
C ALA A 40 -9.37 -15.02 -18.60
N GLN A 41 -10.11 -14.05 -19.12
CA GLN A 41 -9.62 -13.06 -20.08
C GLN A 41 -8.78 -11.98 -19.37
N LEU A 42 -9.20 -11.53 -18.18
CA LEU A 42 -8.37 -10.67 -17.32
C LEU A 42 -7.04 -11.33 -16.93
N HIS A 43 -7.06 -12.61 -16.55
CA HIS A 43 -5.82 -13.35 -16.24
C HIS A 43 -4.91 -13.52 -17.47
N ARG A 44 -5.47 -13.59 -18.69
CA ARG A 44 -4.68 -13.65 -19.92
C ARG A 44 -4.00 -12.31 -20.21
N GLU A 45 -4.74 -11.21 -20.13
CA GLU A 45 -4.22 -9.86 -20.36
C GLU A 45 -3.15 -9.47 -19.33
N LEU A 46 -3.33 -9.87 -18.06
CA LEU A 46 -2.31 -9.69 -17.01
C LEU A 46 -1.04 -10.48 -17.30
N ARG A 47 -1.15 -11.72 -17.79
CA ARG A 47 0.01 -12.56 -18.14
C ARG A 47 0.76 -12.03 -19.36
N GLU A 48 0.03 -11.55 -20.37
CA GLU A 48 0.62 -10.93 -21.56
C GLU A 48 1.32 -9.60 -21.21
N SER A 49 0.75 -8.80 -20.30
CA SER A 49 1.36 -7.57 -19.80
C SER A 49 2.62 -7.85 -18.97
N ALA A 50 2.63 -8.90 -18.15
CA ALA A 50 3.80 -9.31 -17.38
C ALA A 50 4.95 -9.83 -18.26
N ALA A 51 4.63 -10.48 -19.39
CA ALA A 51 5.62 -10.96 -20.36
C ALA A 51 6.27 -9.81 -21.18
N ALA A 52 5.67 -8.63 -21.20
CA ALA A 52 6.21 -7.44 -21.86
C ALA A 52 7.24 -6.69 -21.00
N ILE A 53 7.44 -7.09 -19.74
CA ILE A 53 8.51 -6.56 -18.89
C ILE A 53 9.85 -7.12 -19.42
N PRO A 54 10.79 -6.28 -19.87
CA PRO A 54 12.08 -6.75 -20.33
C PRO A 54 12.78 -7.51 -19.20
N VAL A 55 13.14 -8.77 -19.44
CA VAL A 55 14.02 -9.53 -18.55
C VAL A 55 15.30 -8.72 -18.37
N PRO A 56 15.75 -8.44 -17.15
CA PRO A 56 17.01 -7.73 -16.92
C PRO A 56 18.13 -8.44 -17.68
N LEU A 57 18.80 -7.70 -18.56
CA LEU A 57 20.00 -8.20 -19.22
C LEU A 57 20.99 -8.58 -18.10
N ARG A 58 21.45 -9.84 -18.13
CA ARG A 58 22.53 -10.33 -17.26
C ARG A 58 23.64 -9.27 -17.25
N PRO A 59 24.08 -8.77 -16.08
CA PRO A 59 25.15 -7.80 -16.04
C PRO A 59 26.41 -8.43 -16.62
N GLU A 60 26.87 -7.92 -17.77
CA GLU A 60 28.22 -8.19 -18.25
C GLU A 60 29.21 -7.68 -17.20
N SER A 61 30.12 -8.56 -16.82
CA SER A 61 31.19 -8.31 -15.87
C SER A 61 32.07 -7.15 -16.32
N VAL A 62 31.94 -5.99 -15.67
CA VAL A 62 32.81 -4.83 -15.87
C VAL A 62 34.03 -4.96 -14.94
N PRO A 63 35.28 -4.75 -15.43
CA PRO A 63 36.47 -4.86 -14.60
C PRO A 63 36.55 -3.75 -13.54
N SER A 64 36.93 -4.19 -12.35
CA SER A 64 37.10 -3.37 -11.15
C SER A 64 38.23 -2.36 -11.33
N THR A 65 37.92 -1.07 -11.27
CA THR A 65 38.92 -0.01 -11.11
C THR A 65 38.73 0.62 -9.73
N ALA A 66 39.76 0.47 -8.91
CA ALA A 66 39.86 1.00 -7.57
C ALA A 66 40.01 2.53 -7.55
N GLY A 67 39.50 3.13 -6.47
CA GLY A 67 39.95 4.44 -5.98
C GLY A 67 38.87 5.51 -5.96
N MET A 68 38.11 5.59 -4.86
CA MET A 68 37.53 6.84 -4.34
C MET A 68 37.24 6.71 -2.83
N PRO A 69 37.27 7.83 -2.07
CA PRO A 69 37.58 7.87 -0.65
C PRO A 69 36.38 7.53 0.25
N ALA A 70 36.70 7.07 1.46
CA ALA A 70 35.76 6.82 2.54
C ALA A 70 34.95 8.07 2.87
N VAL A 71 33.65 8.03 2.57
CA VAL A 71 32.68 9.02 3.04
C VAL A 71 32.26 8.61 4.45
N SER A 72 32.40 9.57 5.36
CA SER A 72 32.25 9.46 6.80
C SER A 72 30.96 8.77 7.25
N SER A 73 31.13 7.82 8.16
CA SER A 73 30.13 6.94 8.75
C SER A 73 29.38 7.61 9.92
N ASP A 74 28.65 8.71 9.65
CA ASP A 74 27.92 9.45 10.71
C ASP A 74 26.45 9.83 10.36
N ILE A 75 25.88 9.27 9.30
CA ILE A 75 24.43 9.38 9.06
C ILE A 75 23.75 8.18 9.73
N GLY A 76 23.66 8.26 11.05
CA GLY A 76 22.87 7.34 11.86
C GLY A 76 21.43 7.31 11.37
N THR A 77 21.03 6.19 10.77
CA THR A 77 19.65 5.82 10.45
C THR A 77 18.84 5.82 11.74
N ARG A 78 18.33 6.99 12.14
CA ARG A 78 17.47 7.15 13.31
C ARG A 78 16.08 6.67 12.91
N LEU A 79 15.63 5.56 13.49
CA LEU A 79 14.22 5.21 13.58
C LEU A 79 13.46 6.42 14.15
N GLN A 80 12.86 7.24 13.29
CA GLN A 80 11.86 8.18 13.76
C GLN A 80 10.57 7.41 13.95
N ALA A 81 10.32 6.98 15.19
CA ALA A 81 8.95 6.88 15.66
C ALA A 81 8.34 8.27 15.48
N VAL A 82 7.43 8.43 14.52
CA VAL A 82 6.73 9.69 14.32
C VAL A 82 5.87 9.92 15.56
N GLN A 83 6.26 10.89 16.40
CA GLN A 83 5.32 11.50 17.33
C GLN A 83 4.43 12.41 16.50
N ALA A 84 3.31 11.87 16.00
CA ALA A 84 2.33 12.67 15.30
C ALA A 84 1.71 13.67 16.29
N THR A 85 1.86 14.96 16.02
CA THR A 85 1.30 16.06 16.83
C THR A 85 -0.23 16.16 16.71
N GLY A 86 -0.85 15.35 15.84
CA GLY A 86 -2.30 15.11 15.77
C GLY A 86 -2.66 13.75 16.36
N LYS A 87 -3.93 13.55 16.75
CA LYS A 87 -4.44 12.28 17.27
C LYS A 87 -4.36 11.20 16.19
N GLN A 88 -3.22 10.52 16.07
CA GLN A 88 -3.02 9.40 15.16
C GLN A 88 -3.92 8.26 15.61
N LEU A 89 -4.91 7.93 14.78
CA LEU A 89 -5.81 6.81 15.06
C LEU A 89 -5.20 5.56 14.43
N LEU A 90 -4.78 4.63 15.27
CA LEU A 90 -4.45 3.28 14.85
C LEU A 90 -5.70 2.41 14.94
N GLN A 91 -6.05 1.78 13.83
CA GLN A 91 -7.16 0.83 13.74
C GLN A 91 -6.69 -0.46 13.08
N GLU A 92 -7.42 -1.55 13.31
CA GLU A 92 -7.17 -2.79 12.58
C GLU A 92 -7.48 -2.61 11.09
N PRO A 93 -6.74 -3.27 10.18
CA PRO A 93 -7.07 -3.28 8.77
C PRO A 93 -8.43 -3.96 8.53
N THR A 94 -9.24 -3.33 7.69
CA THR A 94 -10.50 -3.88 7.16
C THR A 94 -10.23 -5.00 6.15
N ILE A 95 -11.25 -5.80 5.80
CA ILE A 95 -11.11 -6.87 4.80
C ILE A 95 -10.58 -6.35 3.45
N PRO A 96 -11.08 -5.24 2.87
CA PRO A 96 -10.51 -4.70 1.64
C PRO A 96 -9.04 -4.30 1.77
N GLU A 97 -8.64 -3.73 2.91
CA GLU A 97 -7.25 -3.35 3.17
C GLU A 97 -6.33 -4.59 3.29
N LEU A 98 -6.81 -5.67 3.92
CA LEU A 98 -6.10 -6.95 3.98
C LEU A 98 -5.96 -7.60 2.60
N MET A 99 -7.01 -7.56 1.78
CA MET A 99 -6.96 -8.07 0.41
C MET A 99 -5.96 -7.30 -0.44
N TRP A 100 -5.90 -5.98 -0.28
CA TRP A 100 -4.91 -5.16 -0.98
C TRP A 100 -3.47 -5.45 -0.52
N LEU A 101 -3.24 -5.64 0.78
CA LEU A 101 -1.93 -6.09 1.28
C LEU A 101 -1.53 -7.42 0.62
N GLU A 102 -2.46 -8.36 0.52
CA GLU A 102 -2.21 -9.65 -0.12
C GLU A 102 -1.88 -9.50 -1.61
N GLU A 103 -2.63 -8.68 -2.34
CA GLU A 103 -2.35 -8.39 -3.76
C GLU A 103 -0.92 -7.87 -3.98
N MET A 104 -0.46 -6.99 -3.10
CA MET A 104 0.90 -6.45 -3.18
C MET A 104 1.97 -7.47 -2.77
N ARG A 105 1.69 -8.42 -1.87
CA ARG A 105 2.63 -9.52 -1.57
C ARG A 105 2.94 -10.36 -2.80
N LEU A 106 1.94 -10.61 -3.64
CA LEU A 106 2.07 -11.36 -4.89
C LEU A 106 3.04 -10.71 -5.89
N HIS A 107 3.30 -9.41 -5.75
CA HIS A 107 4.27 -8.71 -6.59
C HIS A 107 5.72 -8.91 -6.12
N LEU A 108 5.93 -9.27 -4.85
CA LEU A 108 7.26 -9.59 -4.33
C LEU A 108 7.65 -11.05 -4.55
N HIS A 109 6.72 -11.99 -4.36
CA HIS A 109 7.06 -13.41 -4.42
C HIS A 109 5.85 -14.23 -4.83
N HIS A 110 6.12 -15.42 -5.38
CA HIS A 110 5.05 -16.34 -5.71
C HIS A 110 4.46 -16.93 -4.41
N PRO A 111 3.14 -17.18 -4.31
CA PRO A 111 2.50 -17.76 -3.11
C PRO A 111 3.08 -19.09 -2.63
N ALA A 112 3.75 -19.82 -3.52
CA ALA A 112 4.36 -21.11 -3.22
C ALA A 112 5.79 -20.97 -2.66
N ASP A 113 6.38 -19.78 -2.77
CA ASP A 113 7.72 -19.51 -2.27
C ASP A 113 7.65 -19.14 -0.78
N PRO A 114 8.68 -19.44 0.01
CA PRO A 114 8.77 -18.92 1.36
C PRO A 114 8.80 -17.38 1.33
N ALA A 115 8.24 -16.75 2.37
CA ALA A 115 8.33 -15.31 2.54
C ALA A 115 9.81 -14.87 2.52
N PRO A 116 10.14 -13.74 1.87
CA PRO A 116 11.52 -13.28 1.77
C PRO A 116 12.09 -12.97 3.15
N ASP A 117 13.31 -13.41 3.40
CA ASP A 117 14.06 -12.98 4.58
C ASP A 117 14.60 -11.54 4.41
N GLY A 118 15.19 -11.00 5.48
CA GLY A 118 15.73 -9.64 5.48
C GLY A 118 16.79 -9.40 4.40
N ALA A 119 17.67 -10.39 4.15
CA ALA A 119 18.73 -10.29 3.16
C ALA A 119 18.17 -10.30 1.73
N ALA A 120 17.21 -11.17 1.44
CA ALA A 120 16.54 -11.24 0.15
C ALA A 120 15.77 -9.94 -0.14
N LEU A 121 15.07 -9.39 0.85
CA LEU A 121 14.36 -8.12 0.70
C LEU A 121 15.33 -6.95 0.50
N SER A 122 16.42 -6.91 1.27
CA SER A 122 17.53 -5.94 1.16
C SER A 122 18.11 -5.93 -0.25
N SER A 123 18.49 -7.10 -0.77
CA SER A 123 19.03 -7.25 -2.12
C SER A 123 18.04 -6.78 -3.20
N ARG A 124 16.75 -7.12 -3.06
CA ARG A 124 15.73 -6.73 -4.03
C ARG A 124 15.45 -5.24 -4.02
N PHE A 125 15.43 -4.61 -2.84
CA PHE A 125 15.34 -3.15 -2.74
C PHE A 125 16.51 -2.49 -3.48
N ASP A 126 17.74 -2.93 -3.20
CA ASP A 126 18.94 -2.35 -3.80
C ASP A 126 18.94 -2.50 -5.33
N GLU A 127 18.55 -3.67 -5.85
CA GLU A 127 18.41 -3.95 -7.28
C GLU A 127 17.40 -3.01 -7.95
N PHE A 128 16.17 -2.97 -7.43
CA PHE A 128 15.09 -2.16 -8.02
C PHE A 128 15.36 -0.67 -7.91
N CYS A 129 15.87 -0.20 -6.76
CA CYS A 129 16.18 1.20 -6.54
C CYS A 129 17.30 1.65 -7.51
N THR A 130 18.36 0.86 -7.61
CA THR A 130 19.48 1.13 -8.53
C THR A 130 19.01 1.16 -9.98
N ALA A 131 18.27 0.14 -10.42
CA ALA A 131 17.77 0.06 -11.78
C ALA A 131 16.87 1.27 -12.12
N TRP A 132 15.92 1.61 -11.25
CA TRP A 132 15.01 2.73 -11.48
C TRP A 132 15.73 4.07 -11.63
N HIS A 133 16.72 4.33 -10.77
CA HIS A 133 17.47 5.58 -10.81
C HIS A 133 18.45 5.69 -11.98
N GLN A 134 18.94 4.56 -12.49
CA GLN A 134 19.80 4.51 -13.69
C GLN A 134 19.04 4.85 -14.98
N TYR A 135 17.72 4.61 -15.06
CA TYR A 135 16.94 5.03 -16.22
C TYR A 135 16.84 6.56 -16.31
N ALA A 136 16.99 7.08 -17.54
CA ALA A 136 16.69 8.46 -17.86
C ALA A 136 15.24 8.80 -17.46
N ARG A 137 14.99 10.01 -16.96
CA ARG A 137 13.68 10.42 -16.38
C ARG A 137 12.47 10.06 -17.25
N ARG A 138 12.58 10.19 -18.58
CA ARG A 138 11.51 9.87 -19.54
C ARG A 138 11.20 8.37 -19.71
N ASN A 139 12.11 7.51 -19.29
CA ASN A 139 12.03 6.05 -19.43
C ASN A 139 11.83 5.36 -18.07
N ARG A 140 11.69 6.11 -16.97
CA ARG A 140 11.43 5.53 -15.66
C ARG A 140 10.02 4.97 -15.64
N TRP A 141 9.90 3.72 -15.22
CA TRP A 141 8.63 3.10 -14.90
C TRP A 141 8.07 3.69 -13.59
N ASP A 142 6.78 3.51 -13.30
CA ASP A 142 6.17 4.01 -12.07
C ASP A 142 6.67 3.20 -10.85
N PRO A 143 7.43 3.81 -9.91
CA PRO A 143 8.00 3.08 -8.78
C PRO A 143 6.95 2.63 -7.75
N THR A 144 5.72 3.14 -7.81
CA THR A 144 4.71 2.98 -6.77
C THR A 144 4.49 1.52 -6.39
N TYR A 145 4.34 0.63 -7.37
CA TYR A 145 4.13 -0.79 -7.11
C TYR A 145 5.35 -1.45 -6.45
N ALA A 146 6.56 -1.16 -6.92
CA ALA A 146 7.77 -1.73 -6.34
C ALA A 146 8.00 -1.23 -4.90
N VAL A 147 7.89 0.09 -4.68
CA VAL A 147 8.05 0.72 -3.37
C VAL A 147 7.00 0.20 -2.38
N THR A 148 5.74 0.12 -2.81
CA THR A 148 4.65 -0.38 -1.97
C THR A 148 4.85 -1.84 -1.60
N SER A 149 5.17 -2.69 -2.58
CA SER A 149 5.35 -4.12 -2.36
C SER A 149 6.55 -4.38 -1.45
N LEU A 150 7.68 -3.70 -1.66
CA LEU A 150 8.85 -3.76 -0.77
C LEU A 150 8.51 -3.28 0.66
N GLY A 151 7.73 -2.21 0.79
CA GLY A 151 7.23 -1.72 2.08
C GLY A 151 6.38 -2.76 2.81
N ILE A 152 5.52 -3.47 2.09
CA ILE A 152 4.70 -4.55 2.66
C ILE A 152 5.58 -5.74 3.06
N GLY A 153 6.53 -6.15 2.23
CA GLY A 153 7.50 -7.19 2.60
C GLY A 153 8.29 -6.83 3.86
N LEU A 154 8.69 -5.56 4.01
CA LEU A 154 9.36 -5.09 5.22
C LEU A 154 8.43 -5.16 6.44
N GLY A 155 7.16 -4.78 6.28
CA GLY A 155 6.19 -4.89 7.36
C GLY A 155 5.88 -6.33 7.77
N ASP A 156 5.80 -7.26 6.80
CA ASP A 156 5.62 -8.68 7.08
C ASP A 156 6.82 -9.26 7.86
N LEU A 157 8.05 -8.86 7.49
CA LEU A 157 9.25 -9.18 8.26
C LEU A 157 9.17 -8.67 9.71
N LEU A 158 8.80 -7.40 9.90
CA LEU A 158 8.63 -6.83 11.24
C LEU A 158 7.56 -7.60 12.04
N VAL A 159 6.42 -7.93 11.44
CA VAL A 159 5.37 -8.73 12.09
C VAL A 159 5.90 -10.10 12.50
N SER A 160 6.72 -10.74 11.67
CA SER A 160 7.30 -12.06 11.98
C SER A 160 8.37 -12.03 13.07
N LEU A 161 9.10 -10.92 13.20
CA LEU A 161 10.24 -10.77 14.12
C LEU A 161 9.86 -10.14 15.46
N LEU A 162 8.78 -9.36 15.51
CA LEU A 162 8.32 -8.68 16.72
C LEU A 162 7.32 -9.58 17.48
N PRO A 163 7.53 -9.83 18.79
CA PRO A 163 6.69 -10.78 19.55
C PRO A 163 5.19 -10.45 19.55
N HIS A 164 4.85 -9.16 19.45
CA HIS A 164 3.48 -8.66 19.36
C HIS A 164 3.28 -7.75 18.15
N GLY A 165 4.04 -8.00 17.08
CA GLY A 165 3.91 -7.27 15.82
C GLY A 165 2.59 -7.57 15.13
N ARG A 166 1.84 -6.53 14.76
CA ARG A 166 0.66 -6.68 13.90
C ARG A 166 0.50 -5.51 12.94
N TRP A 167 -0.10 -5.79 11.79
CA TRP A 167 -0.53 -4.76 10.86
C TRP A 167 -1.65 -3.91 11.46
N MET A 168 -1.53 -2.61 11.27
CA MET A 168 -2.50 -1.58 11.64
C MET A 168 -2.63 -0.60 10.49
N VAL A 169 -3.73 0.14 10.46
CA VAL A 169 -3.91 1.30 9.59
C VAL A 169 -3.83 2.55 10.46
N SER A 170 -2.89 3.42 10.11
CA SER A 170 -2.71 4.73 10.72
C SER A 170 -3.46 5.76 9.90
N LYS A 171 -4.47 6.39 10.52
CA LYS A 171 -5.24 7.47 9.92
C LYS A 171 -4.86 8.81 10.55
N THR A 172 -4.46 9.74 9.70
CA THR A 172 -4.36 11.16 10.01
C THR A 172 -5.44 11.91 9.24
N GLN A 173 -5.58 13.23 9.47
CA GLN A 173 -6.50 14.05 8.67
C GLN A 173 -6.11 14.11 7.19
N GLU A 174 -4.82 13.90 6.89
CA GLU A 174 -4.24 14.12 5.57
C GLU A 174 -3.91 12.81 4.84
N SER A 175 -3.76 11.70 5.56
CA SER A 175 -3.27 10.44 5.00
C SER A 175 -3.79 9.22 5.72
N THR A 176 -3.91 8.12 4.98
CA THR A 176 -4.12 6.77 5.52
C THR A 176 -2.94 5.92 5.09
N VAL A 177 -2.18 5.41 6.05
CA VAL A 177 -0.97 4.63 5.80
C VAL A 177 -0.96 3.34 6.59
N PHE A 178 -0.40 2.28 6.01
CA PHE A 178 -0.21 1.01 6.71
C PHE A 178 0.98 1.10 7.67
N ALA A 179 0.79 0.52 8.84
CA ALA A 179 1.73 0.56 9.94
C ALA A 179 1.90 -0.83 10.56
N VAL A 180 3.04 -1.08 11.19
CA VAL A 180 3.24 -2.25 12.06
C VAL A 180 3.34 -1.76 13.48
N ARG A 181 2.50 -2.29 14.36
CA ARG A 181 2.49 -1.97 15.79
C ARG A 181 3.07 -3.14 16.57
N ASP A 182 4.02 -2.85 17.44
CA ASP A 182 4.42 -3.74 18.53
C ASP A 182 3.91 -3.16 19.85
N ASP A 183 2.90 -3.81 20.42
CA ASP A 183 2.28 -3.36 21.66
C ASP A 183 3.17 -3.54 22.88
N SER A 184 4.08 -4.53 22.87
CA SER A 184 4.97 -4.78 24.00
C SER A 184 5.96 -3.64 24.20
N LYS A 185 6.51 -3.12 23.10
CA LYS A 185 7.43 -1.98 23.09
C LYS A 185 6.73 -0.63 22.92
N ARG A 186 5.42 -0.63 22.68
CA ARG A 186 4.61 0.55 22.33
C ARG A 186 5.14 1.33 21.12
N VAL A 187 5.70 0.63 20.13
CA VAL A 187 6.30 1.24 18.94
C VAL A 187 5.44 1.03 17.72
N THR A 188 5.34 2.07 16.88
CA THR A 188 4.71 2.00 15.57
C THR A 188 5.75 2.25 14.49
N PHE A 189 5.85 1.33 13.55
CA PHE A 189 6.67 1.43 12.35
C PHE A 189 5.76 1.78 11.17
N LEU A 190 6.29 2.55 10.21
CA LEU A 190 5.61 2.92 8.96
C LEU A 190 6.44 2.38 7.78
N PRO A 191 6.30 1.08 7.44
CA PRO A 191 7.23 0.42 6.52
C PRO A 191 7.20 1.01 5.10
N LEU A 192 6.01 1.36 4.60
CA LEU A 192 5.84 1.95 3.26
C LEU A 192 6.53 3.32 3.18
N ASP A 193 6.32 4.17 4.18
CA ASP A 193 7.00 5.48 4.27
C ASP A 193 8.51 5.33 4.43
N ALA A 194 8.95 4.33 5.20
CA ALA A 194 10.37 4.05 5.37
C ALA A 194 10.99 3.73 4.01
N VAL A 195 10.42 2.77 3.25
CA VAL A 195 10.90 2.39 1.93
C VAL A 195 10.85 3.58 0.95
N ALA A 196 9.72 4.30 0.87
CA ALA A 196 9.57 5.44 -0.04
C ALA A 196 10.65 6.51 0.19
N ARG A 197 10.91 6.89 1.45
CA ARG A 197 11.95 7.89 1.76
C ARG A 197 13.36 7.43 1.36
N ARG A 198 13.69 6.15 1.59
CA ARG A 198 15.02 5.61 1.20
C ARG A 198 15.14 5.46 -0.31
N TRP A 199 14.03 5.09 -0.97
CA TRP A 199 13.97 5.00 -2.43
C TRP A 199 14.28 6.34 -3.08
N ASP A 200 13.60 7.41 -2.66
CA ASP A 200 13.82 8.76 -3.19
C ASP A 200 15.23 9.27 -2.87
N GLY A 201 15.74 8.94 -1.68
CA GLY A 201 17.08 9.31 -1.23
C GLY A 201 18.22 8.43 -1.75
N GLN A 202 17.95 7.42 -2.59
CA GLN A 202 18.95 6.44 -3.07
C GLN A 202 19.75 5.78 -1.93
N GLN A 203 19.12 5.58 -0.77
CA GLN A 203 19.78 4.98 0.38
C GLN A 203 19.73 3.46 0.24
N LEU A 204 20.86 2.84 -0.11
CA LEU A 204 21.00 1.39 -0.27
C LEU A 204 21.42 0.72 1.04
N ARG A 205 21.32 -0.62 1.12
CA ARG A 205 21.83 -1.45 2.23
C ARG A 205 21.35 -1.05 3.62
N TRP A 206 20.11 -0.60 3.73
CA TRP A 206 19.56 -0.07 4.98
C TRP A 206 18.59 -1.03 5.69
N ILE A 207 18.00 -1.98 4.96
CA ILE A 207 16.89 -2.82 5.47
C ILE A 207 17.34 -3.67 6.67
N GLU A 208 18.47 -4.36 6.56
CA GLU A 208 18.98 -5.23 7.63
C GLU A 208 19.28 -4.42 8.90
N ALA A 209 19.99 -3.30 8.77
CA ALA A 209 20.27 -2.39 9.88
C ALA A 209 18.98 -1.82 10.51
N PHE A 210 17.97 -1.52 9.70
CA PHE A 210 16.67 -1.07 10.19
C PHE A 210 15.93 -2.16 10.97
N ILE A 211 15.95 -3.40 10.48
CA ILE A 211 15.36 -4.55 11.17
C ILE A 211 16.06 -4.82 12.50
N ASP A 212 17.41 -4.85 12.50
CA ASP A 212 18.20 -5.05 13.71
C ASP A 212 17.87 -4.00 14.77
N GLN A 213 17.74 -2.73 14.37
CA GLN A 213 17.31 -1.70 15.29
C GLN A 213 15.87 -1.93 15.77
N ALA A 214 14.92 -2.26 14.90
CA ALA A 214 13.53 -2.49 15.30
C ALA A 214 13.38 -3.64 16.31
N VAL A 215 14.15 -4.72 16.12
CA VAL A 215 14.10 -5.92 16.96
C VAL A 215 14.87 -5.73 18.28
N ASN A 216 16.02 -5.05 18.25
CA ASN A 216 16.90 -4.93 19.42
C ASN A 216 16.72 -3.62 20.20
N THR A 217 15.98 -2.64 19.69
CA THR A 217 15.71 -1.42 20.47
C THR A 217 14.77 -1.77 21.62
N ASP A 218 15.32 -1.76 22.81
CA ASP A 218 14.58 -1.74 24.06
C ASP A 218 14.15 -0.28 24.31
N ILE A 219 12.91 0.07 23.95
CA ILE A 219 12.35 1.41 24.29
C ILE A 219 11.88 1.40 25.74
N THR A 220 12.78 1.04 26.64
CA THR A 220 12.62 1.28 28.07
C THR A 220 13.31 2.60 28.41
N GLY A 221 12.56 3.70 28.29
CA GLY A 221 12.80 4.86 29.17
C GLY A 221 13.71 6.01 28.71
N GLN A 222 13.84 6.32 27.40
CA GLN A 222 14.33 7.66 27.00
C GLN A 222 13.18 8.60 26.62
N ILE A 223 12.64 9.28 27.63
CA ILE A 223 11.95 10.56 27.43
C ILE A 223 13.04 11.57 27.07
N TRP A 224 13.05 12.02 25.82
CA TRP A 224 13.93 13.11 25.37
C TRP A 224 13.74 14.35 26.26
N SER A 225 14.82 14.81 26.91
CA SER A 225 14.90 16.15 27.51
C SER A 225 15.82 17.01 26.63
N PRO A 226 15.40 18.22 26.21
CA PRO A 226 16.27 19.10 25.46
C PRO A 226 17.47 19.56 26.32
N PRO A 227 18.65 19.79 25.71
CA PRO A 227 19.80 20.33 26.43
C PRO A 227 19.47 21.74 26.94
N PRO A 228 19.98 22.14 28.14
CA PRO A 228 19.83 23.49 28.62
C PRO A 228 20.52 24.45 27.65
N VAL A 229 19.78 25.49 27.24
CA VAL A 229 20.31 26.62 26.49
C VAL A 229 21.34 27.30 27.40
N GLN A 230 22.60 27.32 26.96
CA GLN A 230 23.64 28.18 27.54
C GLN A 230 23.71 29.49 26.77
#